data_AF-A0A6P1X197-F1
#
_entry.id   AF-A0A6P1X197-F1
#
_cell.length_a   1.000
_cell.length_b   1.000
_cell.length_c   1.000
_cell.angle_alpha   90.00
_cell.angle_beta   90.00
_cell.angle_gamma   90.00
#
_symmetry.space_group_name_H-M   'P 1'
#
loop_
_entity.id
_entity.type
_entity.pdbx_description
1 polymer ?
#
loop_
_entity_poly.entity_id
_entity_poly.type
_entity_poly.pdbx_seq_one_letter_code
_entity_poly.pdbx_strand_id
1 'polypeptide(L)'
;MLLIDNGIEKMALKLQQRQNLSHIEFLKVRLGMQVVVINSFKAIVTYGLALLLNIFLYTLIVHLTFLALRTYSHGAHAKTSMLCHVQNIASFVVLPWLIVQYDISFQFLLSLSILAAMIVIKYAPAATKKRPIAPKRVKGLKIKSVIVFILLMAIAFVIPASYNRFVVYGVLLQSITLLPIFSTKEEV
;
A
#
# COMPACT_ATOMS: atom_id res chain seq x y z
N MET A 1 -11.75 20.58 -1.22
CA MET A 1 -11.29 19.81 -2.41
C MET A 1 -11.24 20.69 -3.65
N LEU A 2 -12.29 21.47 -3.94
CA LEU A 2 -12.35 22.42 -5.08
C LEU A 2 -11.14 23.35 -5.22
N LEU A 3 -10.63 23.93 -4.12
CA LEU A 3 -9.45 24.81 -4.19
C LEU A 3 -8.17 24.09 -4.66
N ILE A 4 -8.00 22.84 -4.23
CA ILE A 4 -6.85 22.00 -4.61
C ILE A 4 -6.98 21.59 -6.08
N ASP A 5 -8.17 21.17 -6.50
CA ASP A 5 -8.43 20.78 -7.90
C ASP A 5 -8.23 21.97 -8.84
N ASN A 6 -8.70 23.17 -8.46
CA ASN A 6 -8.48 24.41 -9.20
C ASN A 6 -6.98 24.76 -9.29
N GLY A 7 -6.20 24.50 -8.24
CA GLY A 7 -4.76 24.71 -8.23
C GLY A 7 -4.02 23.75 -9.16
N ILE A 8 -4.37 22.46 -9.11
CA ILE A 8 -3.82 21.42 -10.00
C ILE A 8 -4.15 21.74 -11.45
N GLU A 9 -5.39 22.13 -11.73
CA GLU A 9 -5.83 22.48 -13.08
C GLU A 9 -5.07 23.69 -13.63
N LYS A 10 -4.93 24.77 -12.85
CA LYS A 10 -4.11 25.93 -13.23
C LYS A 10 -2.65 25.55 -13.52
N MET A 11 -2.07 24.65 -12.72
CA MET A 11 -0.69 24.22 -12.93
C MET A 11 -0.54 23.33 -14.17
N ALA A 12 -1.47 22.39 -14.38
CA ALA A 12 -1.49 21.52 -15.54
C ALA A 12 -1.71 22.32 -16.85
N LEU A 13 -2.57 23.34 -16.84
CA LEU A 13 -2.80 24.23 -17.98
C LEU A 13 -1.54 25.04 -18.34
N LYS A 14 -0.82 25.56 -17.34
CA LYS A 14 0.47 26.24 -17.55
C LYS A 14 1.50 25.32 -18.21
N LEU A 15 1.56 24.05 -17.79
CA LEU A 15 2.47 23.08 -18.39
C LEU A 15 2.05 22.69 -19.80
N GLN A 16 0.76 22.52 -20.06
CA GLN A 16 0.24 22.25 -21.38
C GLN A 16 0.65 23.34 -22.38
N GLN A 17 0.48 24.61 -22.00
CA GLN A 17 0.85 25.75 -22.84
C GLN A 17 2.37 25.84 -23.05
N ARG A 18 3.18 25.60 -22.01
CA ARG A 18 4.65 25.72 -22.08
C ARG A 18 5.33 24.56 -22.81
N GLN A 19 4.72 23.39 -22.84
CA GLN A 19 5.32 22.17 -23.41
C GLN A 19 4.56 21.66 -24.63
N ASN A 20 3.56 22.42 -25.09
CA ASN A 20 2.69 22.06 -26.21
C ASN A 20 2.12 20.63 -26.09
N LEU A 21 1.63 20.29 -24.89
CA LEU A 21 1.16 18.94 -24.59
C LEU A 21 -0.14 18.65 -25.34
N SER A 22 -0.24 17.44 -25.89
CA SER A 22 -1.52 16.91 -26.38
C SER A 22 -2.55 16.84 -25.26
N HIS A 23 -3.84 16.76 -25.61
CA HIS A 23 -4.91 16.64 -24.63
C HIS A 23 -4.73 15.40 -23.71
N ILE A 24 -4.24 14.28 -24.26
CA ILE A 24 -3.98 13.06 -23.50
C ILE A 24 -2.82 13.26 -22.50
N GLU A 25 -1.75 13.93 -22.91
CA GLU A 25 -0.63 14.23 -22.02
C GLU A 25 -1.01 15.19 -20.90
N PHE A 26 -1.81 16.22 -21.21
CA PHE A 26 -2.40 17.10 -20.20
C PHE A 26 -3.20 16.31 -19.16
N LEU A 27 -4.08 15.39 -19.59
CA LEU A 27 -4.86 14.56 -18.67
C LEU A 27 -3.98 13.68 -17.78
N LYS A 28 -2.90 13.09 -18.33
CA LYS A 28 -1.93 12.29 -17.56
C LYS A 28 -1.22 13.13 -16.50
N VAL A 29 -0.76 14.32 -16.87
CA VAL A 29 -0.07 15.25 -15.96
C VAL A 29 -1.01 15.69 -14.83
N ARG A 30 -2.24 16.11 -15.17
CA ARG A 30 -3.26 16.50 -14.20
C ARG A 30 -3.57 15.36 -13.22
N LEU A 31 -3.78 14.14 -13.73
CA LEU A 31 -4.04 12.97 -12.89
C LEU A 31 -2.84 12.65 -11.99
N GLY A 32 -1.62 12.70 -12.52
CA GLY A 32 -0.39 12.49 -11.74
C GLY A 32 -0.27 13.47 -10.58
N MET A 33 -0.51 14.76 -10.83
CA MET A 33 -0.53 15.79 -9.79
C MET A 33 -1.61 15.51 -8.73
N GLN A 34 -2.81 15.14 -9.16
CA GLN A 34 -3.90 14.80 -8.24
C GLN A 34 -3.55 13.61 -7.35
N VAL A 35 -2.93 12.56 -7.90
CA VAL A 35 -2.46 11.40 -7.14
C VAL A 35 -1.39 11.79 -6.13
N VAL A 36 -0.41 12.63 -6.51
CA VAL A 36 0.62 13.13 -5.59
C VAL A 36 -0.02 13.89 -4.43
N VAL A 37 -0.85 14.89 -4.71
CA VAL A 37 -1.46 15.73 -3.66
C VAL A 37 -2.32 14.89 -2.70
N ILE A 38 -3.16 14.00 -3.23
CA ILE A 38 -4.02 13.13 -2.40
C ILE A 38 -3.17 12.21 -1.51
N ASN A 39 -2.11 11.61 -2.04
CA ASN A 39 -1.25 10.72 -1.26
C ASN A 39 -0.38 11.48 -0.25
N SER A 40 0.10 12.67 -0.58
CA SER A 40 0.80 13.56 0.36
C SER A 40 -0.10 13.94 1.54
N PHE A 41 -1.36 14.31 1.27
CA PHE A 41 -2.32 14.59 2.34
C PHE A 41 -2.57 13.36 3.22
N LYS A 42 -2.76 12.18 2.62
CA LYS A 42 -2.90 10.92 3.38
C LYS A 42 -1.68 10.66 4.26
N ALA A 43 -0.47 10.85 3.73
CA ALA A 43 0.77 10.68 4.48
C ALA A 43 0.85 11.65 5.67
N ILE A 44 0.58 12.94 5.45
CA ILE A 44 0.58 13.95 6.53
C ILE A 44 -0.37 13.55 7.66
N VAL A 45 -1.61 13.19 7.33
CA VAL A 45 -2.60 12.78 8.34
C VAL A 45 -2.15 11.51 9.06
N THR A 46 -1.71 10.49 8.32
CA THR A 46 -1.36 9.19 8.89
C THR A 46 -0.11 9.24 9.76
N TYR A 47 0.96 9.91 9.31
CA TYR A 47 2.16 10.07 10.12
C TYR A 47 2.00 11.11 11.22
N GLY A 48 1.16 12.14 11.03
CA GLY A 48 0.78 13.07 12.08
C GLY A 48 0.09 12.35 13.25
N LEU A 49 -0.90 11.51 12.96
CA LEU A 49 -1.54 10.66 13.98
C LEU A 49 -0.56 9.68 14.63
N ALA A 50 0.34 9.07 13.85
CA ALA A 50 1.34 8.15 14.38
C ALA A 50 2.33 8.84 15.33
N LEU A 51 2.68 10.10 15.08
CA LEU A 51 3.49 10.91 15.99
C LEU A 51 2.73 11.25 17.28
N LEU A 52 1.44 11.66 17.18
CA LEU A 52 0.61 11.95 18.36
C LEU A 52 0.45 10.73 19.28
N LEU A 53 0.41 9.52 18.71
CA LEU A 53 0.30 8.27 19.45
C LEU A 53 1.66 7.65 19.84
N ASN A 54 2.78 8.31 19.52
CA ASN A 54 4.14 7.81 19.75
C ASN A 54 4.44 6.43 19.11
N ILE A 55 3.83 6.14 17.96
CA ILE A 55 4.01 4.88 17.21
C ILE A 55 4.62 5.08 15.82
N PHE A 56 5.22 6.25 15.56
CA PHE A 56 5.74 6.63 14.24
C PHE A 56 6.61 5.54 13.59
N LEU A 57 7.58 4.98 14.34
CA LEU A 57 8.46 3.93 13.81
C LEU A 57 7.70 2.64 13.48
N TYR A 58 6.70 2.28 14.28
CA TYR A 58 5.87 1.10 14.01
C TYR A 58 5.07 1.29 12.73
N THR A 59 4.38 2.44 12.59
CA THR A 59 3.67 2.81 11.37
C THR A 59 4.59 2.79 10.14
N LEU A 60 5.78 3.38 10.25
CA LEU A 60 6.75 3.43 9.16
C LEU A 60 7.20 2.02 8.73
N ILE A 61 7.52 1.14 9.68
CA ILE A 61 7.91 -0.24 9.38
C ILE A 61 6.79 -0.98 8.67
N VAL A 62 5.56 -0.90 9.18
CA VAL A 62 4.39 -1.53 8.53
C VAL A 62 4.20 -1.00 7.11
N HIS A 63 4.29 0.33 6.90
CA HIS A 63 4.18 0.94 5.58
C HIS A 63 5.26 0.47 4.61
N LEU A 64 6.53 0.42 5.04
CA LEU A 64 7.65 0.01 4.21
C LEU A 64 7.55 -1.47 3.82
N THR A 65 7.25 -2.35 4.79
CA THR A 65 7.04 -3.77 4.52
C THR A 65 5.86 -3.99 3.57
N PHE A 66 4.73 -3.33 3.82
CA PHE A 66 3.56 -3.39 2.95
C PHE A 66 3.91 -2.98 1.52
N LEU A 67 4.59 -1.84 1.35
CA LEU A 67 4.96 -1.31 0.04
C LEU A 67 5.97 -2.21 -0.69
N ALA A 68 6.96 -2.75 0.02
CA ALA A 68 7.97 -3.65 -0.54
C ALA A 68 7.31 -4.88 -1.16
N LEU A 69 6.40 -5.54 -0.43
CA LEU A 69 5.68 -6.71 -0.95
C LEU A 69 4.67 -6.31 -2.04
N ARG A 70 3.96 -5.18 -1.87
CA ARG A 70 2.96 -4.67 -2.84
C ARG A 70 3.53 -4.34 -4.19
N THR A 71 4.77 -3.86 -4.24
CA THR A 71 5.48 -3.50 -5.48
C THR A 71 5.45 -4.63 -6.51
N TYR A 72 5.52 -5.88 -6.05
CA TYR A 72 5.51 -7.07 -6.90
C TYR A 72 4.16 -7.81 -6.89
N SER A 73 3.55 -7.94 -5.71
CA SER A 73 2.31 -8.72 -5.55
C SER A 73 1.05 -8.01 -6.02
N HIS A 74 1.09 -6.68 -6.20
CA HIS A 74 -0.07 -5.86 -6.53
C HIS A 74 -1.17 -6.01 -5.47
N GLY A 75 -2.45 -6.10 -5.82
CA GLY A 75 -3.55 -6.21 -4.84
C GLY A 75 -4.65 -5.20 -5.07
N ALA A 76 -5.77 -5.44 -4.39
CA ALA A 76 -6.98 -4.65 -4.51
C ALA A 76 -6.76 -3.19 -4.09
N HIS A 77 -7.59 -2.32 -4.64
CA HIS A 77 -7.67 -0.90 -4.27
C HIS A 77 -9.09 -0.59 -3.78
N ALA A 78 -9.20 0.31 -2.81
CA ALA A 78 -10.52 0.74 -2.36
C ALA A 78 -11.27 1.46 -3.50
N LYS A 79 -12.60 1.26 -3.54
CA LYS A 79 -13.47 1.83 -4.57
C LYS A 79 -13.44 3.37 -4.61
N THR A 80 -13.31 4.00 -3.46
CA THR A 80 -13.32 5.46 -3.30
C THR A 80 -12.11 5.96 -2.53
N SER A 81 -11.73 7.22 -2.77
CA SER A 81 -10.61 7.86 -2.06
C SER A 81 -10.86 7.97 -0.55
N MET A 82 -12.11 8.20 -0.14
CA MET A 82 -12.50 8.28 1.28
C MET A 82 -12.34 6.93 1.98
N LEU A 83 -12.83 5.84 1.38
CA LEU A 83 -12.64 4.49 1.94
C LEU A 83 -11.15 4.15 2.03
N CYS A 84 -10.35 4.52 1.03
CA CYS A 84 -8.90 4.35 1.08
C CYS A 84 -8.27 5.12 2.25
N HIS A 85 -8.76 6.32 2.57
CA HIS A 85 -8.23 7.11 3.67
C HIS A 85 -8.54 6.47 5.04
N VAL A 86 -9.80 6.03 5.23
CA VAL A 86 -10.22 5.29 6.43
C VAL A 86 -9.42 4.01 6.59
N GLN A 87 -9.28 3.23 5.52
CA GLN A 87 -8.48 2.00 5.52
C GLN A 87 -7.01 2.29 5.85
N ASN A 88 -6.43 3.38 5.30
CA ASN A 88 -5.04 3.75 5.58
C ASN A 88 -4.82 4.05 7.06
N ILE A 89 -5.71 4.84 7.68
CA ILE A 89 -5.63 5.15 9.12
C ILE A 89 -5.85 3.88 9.95
N ALA A 90 -6.86 3.07 9.62
CA ALA A 90 -7.14 1.84 10.35
C ALA A 90 -5.96 0.86 10.30
N SER A 91 -5.39 0.63 9.11
CA SER A 91 -4.34 -0.37 8.90
C SER A 91 -2.95 0.08 9.33
N PHE A 92 -2.61 1.37 9.21
CA PHE A 92 -1.24 1.83 9.49
C PHE A 92 -1.10 2.62 10.80
N VAL A 93 -2.20 3.00 11.45
CA VAL A 93 -2.17 3.72 12.74
C VAL A 93 -2.91 2.94 13.82
N VAL A 94 -4.21 2.69 13.61
CA VAL A 94 -5.04 2.08 14.67
C VAL A 94 -4.59 0.66 14.97
N LEU A 95 -4.41 -0.20 13.96
CA LEU A 95 -3.98 -1.58 14.20
C LEU A 95 -2.55 -1.69 14.79
N PRO A 96 -1.54 -0.95 14.30
CA PRO A 96 -0.24 -0.90 14.98
C PRO A 96 -0.32 -0.39 16.42
N TRP A 97 -1.15 0.62 16.69
CA TRP A 97 -1.42 1.07 18.06
C TRP A 97 -2.00 -0.05 18.92
N LEU A 98 -3.01 -0.77 18.44
CA LEU A 98 -3.62 -1.91 19.16
C LEU A 98 -2.62 -3.05 19.40
N ILE A 99 -1.72 -3.33 18.44
CA ILE A 99 -0.63 -4.31 18.61
C ILE A 99 0.25 -3.94 19.80
N VAL A 100 0.55 -2.64 20.00
CA VAL A 100 1.30 -2.17 21.17
C VAL A 100 0.46 -2.28 22.44
N GLN A 101 -0.77 -1.78 22.43
CA GLN A 101 -1.63 -1.70 23.63
C GLN A 101 -1.96 -3.07 24.22
N TYR A 102 -2.18 -4.07 23.37
CA TYR A 102 -2.52 -5.43 23.78
C TYR A 102 -1.32 -6.38 23.79
N ASP A 103 -0.11 -5.85 23.61
CA ASP A 103 1.15 -6.60 23.52
C ASP A 103 1.04 -7.87 22.65
N ILE A 104 0.50 -7.71 21.44
CA ILE A 104 0.30 -8.84 20.53
C ILE A 104 1.67 -9.46 20.23
N SER A 105 1.79 -10.76 20.52
CA SER A 105 3.06 -11.46 20.47
C SER A 105 3.54 -11.68 19.03
N PHE A 106 4.86 -11.67 18.86
CA PHE A 106 5.50 -11.98 17.58
C PHE A 106 5.10 -13.39 17.10
N GLN A 107 5.05 -14.37 18.02
CA GLN A 107 4.69 -15.75 17.73
C GLN A 107 3.27 -15.89 17.19
N PHE A 108 2.32 -15.11 17.73
CA PHE A 108 0.95 -15.09 17.23
C PHE A 108 0.88 -14.54 15.80
N LEU A 109 1.52 -13.41 15.51
CA LEU A 109 1.53 -12.87 14.15
C LEU A 109 2.32 -13.77 13.18
N LEU A 110 3.38 -14.41 13.67
CA LEU A 110 4.18 -15.36 12.91
C LEU A 110 3.36 -16.58 12.48
N SER A 111 2.49 -17.12 13.35
CA SER A 111 1.62 -18.23 12.97
C SER A 111 0.63 -17.82 11.87
N LEU A 112 0.08 -16.61 11.92
CA LEU A 112 -0.75 -16.05 10.86
C LEU A 112 0.02 -15.84 9.55
N SER A 113 1.35 -15.66 9.61
CA SER A 113 2.18 -15.45 8.41
C SER A 113 2.20 -16.68 7.49
N ILE A 114 1.91 -17.87 8.02
CA ILE A 114 1.75 -19.09 7.23
C ILE A 114 0.55 -18.95 6.28
N LEU A 115 -0.58 -18.43 6.78
CA LEU A 115 -1.74 -18.13 5.95
C LEU A 115 -1.40 -17.05 4.91
N ALA A 116 -0.66 -16.02 5.30
CA ALA A 116 -0.21 -15.00 4.37
C ALA A 116 0.70 -15.56 3.26
N ALA A 117 1.58 -16.52 3.57
CA ALA A 117 2.40 -17.21 2.59
C ALA A 117 1.54 -17.96 1.57
N MET A 118 0.53 -18.72 2.04
CA MET A 118 -0.42 -19.41 1.16
C MET A 118 -1.15 -18.44 0.24
N ILE A 119 -1.60 -17.30 0.78
CA ILE A 119 -2.28 -16.25 0.02
C ILE A 119 -1.36 -15.65 -1.05
N VAL A 120 -0.11 -15.33 -0.71
CA VAL A 120 0.87 -14.77 -1.66
C VAL A 120 1.19 -15.77 -2.78
N ILE A 121 1.44 -17.04 -2.44
CA ILE A 121 1.75 -18.08 -3.43
C ILE A 121 0.57 -18.32 -4.37
N LYS A 122 -0.66 -18.27 -3.86
CA LYS A 122 -1.86 -18.55 -4.64
C LYS A 122 -2.32 -17.36 -5.48
N TYR A 123 -2.36 -16.17 -4.90
CA TYR A 123 -3.06 -15.01 -5.49
C TYR A 123 -2.13 -13.91 -6.02
N ALA A 124 -0.82 -13.96 -5.78
CA ALA A 124 0.10 -12.99 -6.38
C ALA A 124 0.54 -13.38 -7.81
N PRO A 125 0.73 -12.40 -8.72
CA PRO A 125 0.32 -11.00 -8.59
C PRO A 125 -1.18 -10.82 -8.85
N ALA A 126 -1.85 -10.00 -8.04
CA ALA A 126 -3.27 -9.69 -8.22
C ALA A 126 -3.42 -8.51 -9.20
N ALA A 127 -3.70 -8.83 -10.47
CA ALA A 127 -4.00 -7.84 -11.51
C ALA A 127 -5.36 -7.16 -11.26
N THR A 128 -5.51 -5.93 -11.74
CA THR A 128 -6.78 -5.20 -11.75
C THR A 128 -7.00 -4.56 -13.12
N LYS A 129 -8.24 -4.23 -13.52
CA LYS A 129 -8.51 -3.49 -14.77
C LYS A 129 -7.76 -2.16 -14.86
N LYS A 130 -7.57 -1.48 -13.73
CA LYS A 130 -6.81 -0.22 -13.66
C LYS A 130 -5.31 -0.43 -13.85
N ARG A 131 -4.80 -1.62 -13.55
CA ARG A 131 -3.39 -1.99 -13.70
C ARG A 131 -3.28 -3.39 -14.29
N PRO A 132 -3.57 -3.55 -15.60
CA PRO A 132 -3.49 -4.85 -16.24
C PRO A 132 -2.02 -5.31 -16.28
N ILE A 133 -1.82 -6.61 -16.12
CA ILE A 133 -0.49 -7.23 -16.13
C ILE A 133 -0.34 -8.02 -17.42
N ALA A 134 0.64 -7.66 -18.25
CA ALA A 134 0.94 -8.42 -19.45
C ALA A 134 1.28 -9.89 -19.10
N PRO A 135 0.76 -10.89 -19.82
CA PRO A 135 0.95 -12.32 -19.50
C PRO A 135 2.42 -12.71 -19.29
N LYS A 136 3.32 -12.19 -20.13
CA LYS A 136 4.77 -12.41 -20.04
C LYS A 136 5.41 -11.94 -18.72
N ARG A 137 4.79 -11.00 -17.99
CA ARG A 137 5.32 -10.43 -16.74
C ARG A 137 4.80 -11.16 -15.49
N VAL A 138 3.70 -11.91 -15.61
CA VAL A 138 3.01 -12.53 -14.46
C VAL A 138 3.93 -13.46 -13.69
N LYS A 139 4.62 -14.37 -14.37
CA LYS A 139 5.55 -15.33 -13.74
C LYS A 139 6.68 -14.64 -12.98
N GLY A 140 7.29 -13.62 -13.59
CA GLY A 140 8.37 -12.86 -12.96
C GLY A 140 7.91 -12.09 -11.71
N LEU A 141 6.72 -11.49 -11.74
CA LEU A 141 6.15 -10.81 -10.58
C LEU A 141 5.77 -11.77 -9.46
N LYS A 142 5.26 -12.96 -9.80
CA LYS A 142 4.97 -14.02 -8.82
C LYS A 142 6.23 -14.44 -8.07
N ILE A 143 7.29 -14.77 -8.79
CA ILE A 143 8.59 -15.15 -8.21
C ILE A 143 9.12 -14.04 -7.31
N LYS A 144 9.13 -12.78 -7.79
CA LYS A 144 9.58 -11.63 -6.99
C LYS A 144 8.73 -11.41 -5.73
N SER A 145 7.42 -11.64 -5.80
CA SER A 145 6.53 -11.53 -4.63
C SER A 145 6.89 -12.54 -3.54
N VAL A 146 7.18 -13.79 -3.94
CA VAL A 146 7.60 -14.85 -3.01
C VAL A 146 8.99 -14.56 -2.44
N ILE A 147 9.95 -14.14 -3.27
CA ILE A 147 11.29 -13.77 -2.82
C ILE A 147 11.21 -12.63 -1.80
N VAL A 148 10.48 -11.56 -2.10
CA VAL A 148 10.35 -10.43 -1.18
C VAL A 148 9.63 -10.82 0.10
N PHE A 149 8.61 -11.68 0.04
CA PHE A 149 7.98 -12.25 1.23
C PHE A 149 9.02 -12.95 2.12
N ILE A 150 9.82 -13.86 1.55
CA ILE A 150 10.85 -14.61 2.29
C ILE A 150 11.89 -13.66 2.90
N LEU A 151 12.35 -12.66 2.13
CA LEU A 151 13.29 -11.66 2.62
C LEU A 151 12.72 -10.83 3.79
N LEU A 152 11.45 -10.41 3.70
CA LEU A 152 10.80 -9.67 4.78
C LEU A 152 10.63 -10.55 6.04
N MET A 153 10.31 -11.84 5.86
CA MET A 153 10.27 -12.77 6.99
C MET A 153 11.65 -12.97 7.62
N ALA A 154 12.71 -13.10 6.82
CA ALA A 154 14.08 -13.17 7.33
C ALA A 154 14.47 -11.89 8.10
N ILE A 155 14.12 -10.70 7.58
CA ILE A 155 14.31 -9.42 8.27
C ILE A 155 13.58 -9.41 9.61
N ALA A 156 12.36 -9.95 9.68
CA ALA A 156 11.60 -10.04 10.92
C ALA A 156 12.30 -10.86 12.01
N PHE A 157 13.14 -11.83 11.67
CA PHE A 157 13.93 -12.59 12.66
C PHE A 157 15.20 -11.88 13.13
N VAL A 158 15.70 -10.90 12.38
CA VAL A 158 16.98 -10.22 12.68
C VAL A 158 16.76 -8.85 13.34
N ILE A 159 15.65 -8.19 13.04
CA ILE A 159 15.30 -6.88 13.62
C ILE A 159 14.97 -7.01 15.13
N PRO A 160 15.20 -5.97 15.96
CA PRO A 160 14.91 -6.05 17.39
C PRO A 160 13.47 -6.46 17.71
N ALA A 161 13.30 -7.17 18.84
CA ALA A 161 12.01 -7.72 19.27
C ALA A 161 10.90 -6.67 19.41
N SER A 162 11.25 -5.41 19.66
CA SER A 162 10.29 -4.29 19.71
C SER A 162 9.63 -4.01 18.35
N TYR A 163 10.25 -4.45 17.24
CA TYR A 163 9.87 -4.09 15.88
C TYR A 163 9.45 -5.27 14.98
N ASN A 164 9.91 -6.49 15.29
CA ASN A 164 9.70 -7.67 14.45
C ASN A 164 8.22 -7.95 14.12
N ARG A 165 7.32 -7.78 15.11
CA ARG A 165 5.88 -7.95 14.98
C ARG A 165 5.25 -7.03 13.93
N PHE A 166 5.82 -5.83 13.73
CA PHE A 166 5.33 -4.88 12.74
C PHE A 166 5.76 -5.23 11.32
N VAL A 167 6.92 -5.87 11.15
CA VAL A 167 7.33 -6.45 9.85
C VAL A 167 6.36 -7.57 9.49
N VAL A 168 6.08 -8.50 10.40
CA VAL A 168 5.14 -9.59 10.11
C VAL A 168 3.75 -9.04 9.83
N TYR A 169 3.27 -8.08 10.63
CA TYR A 169 1.99 -7.43 10.41
C TYR A 169 1.89 -6.73 9.04
N GLY A 170 2.94 -6.02 8.60
CA GLY A 170 2.95 -5.40 7.27
C GLY A 170 2.85 -6.41 6.13
N VAL A 171 3.47 -7.59 6.29
CA VAL A 171 3.32 -8.72 5.36
C VAL A 171 1.88 -9.24 5.37
N LEU A 172 1.32 -9.52 6.55
CA LEU A 172 -0.07 -9.99 6.71
C LEU A 172 -1.06 -9.03 6.04
N LEU A 173 -0.92 -7.73 6.33
CA LEU A 173 -1.77 -6.69 5.80
C LEU A 173 -1.74 -6.68 4.26
N GLN A 174 -0.55 -6.74 3.66
CA GLN A 174 -0.43 -6.76 2.21
C GLN A 174 -1.00 -8.05 1.60
N SER A 175 -0.77 -9.21 2.22
CA SER A 175 -1.32 -10.48 1.77
C SER A 175 -2.85 -10.46 1.74
N ILE A 176 -3.51 -9.90 2.76
CA ILE A 176 -4.97 -9.75 2.79
C ILE A 176 -5.49 -9.01 1.54
N THR A 177 -4.76 -8.01 1.04
CA THR A 177 -5.17 -7.26 -0.18
C THR A 177 -5.16 -8.09 -1.46
N LEU A 178 -4.57 -9.29 -1.45
CA LEU A 178 -4.56 -10.21 -2.58
C LEU A 178 -5.80 -11.10 -2.63
N LEU A 179 -6.60 -11.14 -1.56
CA LEU A 179 -7.77 -11.99 -1.51
C LEU A 179 -8.82 -11.54 -2.55
N PRO A 180 -9.42 -12.50 -3.29
CA PRO A 180 -10.34 -12.19 -4.38
C PRO A 180 -11.64 -11.52 -3.92
N ILE A 181 -11.99 -11.61 -2.63
CA ILE A 181 -13.16 -10.92 -2.06
C ILE A 181 -13.07 -9.40 -2.20
N PHE A 182 -11.85 -8.86 -2.29
CA PHE A 182 -11.61 -7.43 -2.48
C PHE A 182 -11.48 -7.03 -3.96
N SER A 183 -11.25 -8.00 -4.85
CA SER A 183 -11.28 -7.79 -6.29
C SER A 183 -12.71 -7.87 -6.79
N THR A 184 -13.42 -6.74 -6.84
CA THR A 184 -14.77 -6.70 -7.42
C THR A 184 -14.75 -7.12 -8.89
N LYS A 185 -15.84 -7.73 -9.39
CA LYS A 185 -16.00 -8.13 -10.82
C LYS A 185 -15.78 -6.99 -11.83
N GLU A 186 -15.85 -5.73 -11.38
CA GLU A 186 -15.47 -4.57 -12.19
C GLU A 186 -13.96 -4.43 -12.40
N GLU A 187 -13.12 -5.11 -11.62
CA GLU A 187 -11.65 -5.08 -11.67
C GLU A 187 -11.01 -6.34 -12.27
N VAL A 188 -11.80 -7.38 -12.58
CA VAL A 188 -11.37 -8.61 -13.27
C VAL A 188 -11.91 -8.64 -14.69
#